data_AF-A0A7Y5K1U2-F1
#
_entry.id   AF-A0A7Y5K1U2-F1
#
_cell.length_a   1.000
_cell.length_b   1.000
_cell.length_c   1.000
_cell.angle_alpha   90.00
_cell.angle_beta   90.00
_cell.angle_gamma   90.00
#
_symmetry.space_group_name_H-M   'P 1'
#
loop_
_entity.id
_entity.type
_entity.pdbx_description
1 polymer ?
#
loop_
_entity_poly.entity_id
_entity_poly.type
_entity_poly.pdbx_seq_one_letter_code
_entity_poly.pdbx_strand_id
1 'polypeptide(L)'
;MHRRIELPAIARTAPLAAVFMLATVVACGDSRGTTAQPAAEEHVAHAATVQTASGAVGARAPNEMGRIPVLMYHLIGDKESSWGRERGNFRKDLELLYERGYRPVNMVDVLDRKIDLAEGLSPVVFTFDDASPSQFRYIEQPDGKLAIDSTSAVGIWLDFAKSHPGWGNKAVFCMLPAAAAGHAFFGEKNIEGQKSAWRFKKVQQLAAMGFELCDHTLWHAQLNKYSDAVVQEQIARGLMAIDSAVPGYKVRSFALPLGIWPKNKALAKSGEWTDPKSGKTVRYDFDAIFEVWGTPVPSPYSPAFNPLSVQRVKVTGNSLVATLDHLDKSGERYVSDGKANVVAGRR
;
A
#
# COMPACT_ATOMS: atom_id res chain seq x y z
N MET A 1 48.02 26.63 22.36
CA MET A 1 48.75 25.64 21.54
C MET A 1 47.75 24.93 20.62
N HIS A 2 47.64 25.41 19.39
CA HIS A 2 46.83 24.82 18.33
C HIS A 2 47.70 23.85 17.52
N ARG A 3 47.20 22.66 17.20
CA ARG A 3 47.75 21.84 16.12
C ARG A 3 46.64 21.52 15.12
N ARG A 4 46.66 22.27 14.01
CA ARG A 4 46.01 21.91 12.75
C ARG A 4 46.73 20.69 12.18
N ILE A 5 45.97 19.74 11.66
CA ILE A 5 46.47 18.67 10.81
C ILE A 5 46.08 19.05 9.38
N GLU A 6 47.08 19.27 8.53
CA GLU A 6 46.95 19.54 7.10
C GLU A 6 46.85 18.21 6.32
N LEU A 7 45.95 18.16 5.34
CA LEU A 7 45.85 17.11 4.32
C LEU A 7 46.42 17.67 3.00
N PRO A 8 47.27 16.95 2.26
CA PRO A 8 47.79 17.42 0.99
C PRO A 8 46.79 17.22 -0.16
N ALA A 9 46.75 18.21 -1.04
CA ALA A 9 46.05 18.17 -2.32
C ALA A 9 46.82 17.29 -3.33
N ILE A 10 46.09 16.50 -4.12
CA ILE A 10 46.63 15.79 -5.29
C ILE A 10 45.89 16.26 -6.54
N ALA A 11 46.71 16.45 -7.57
CA ALA A 11 46.51 17.26 -8.75
C ALA A 11 45.58 16.66 -9.83
N ARG A 12 45.08 17.58 -10.66
CA ARG A 12 44.42 17.36 -11.94
C ARG A 12 45.35 16.69 -12.96
N THR A 13 44.81 15.76 -13.73
CA THR A 13 45.28 15.48 -15.09
C THR A 13 44.08 15.09 -15.99
N ALA A 14 43.89 15.84 -17.07
CA ALA A 14 43.19 15.41 -18.28
C ALA A 14 44.27 15.15 -19.34
N PRO A 15 44.01 14.29 -20.34
CA PRO A 15 44.00 14.81 -21.71
C PRO A 15 43.09 14.09 -22.73
N LEU A 16 42.86 14.83 -23.84
CA LEU A 16 42.68 14.44 -25.26
C LEU A 16 41.51 13.50 -25.62
N ALA A 17 40.46 13.93 -26.33
CA ALA A 17 40.37 14.37 -27.74
C ALA A 17 40.67 13.28 -28.79
N ALA A 18 39.62 12.82 -29.48
CA ALA A 18 39.70 12.36 -30.86
C ALA A 18 38.35 12.62 -31.57
N VAL A 19 38.43 13.48 -32.58
CA VAL A 19 37.38 13.84 -33.54
C VAL A 19 37.61 13.00 -34.79
N PHE A 20 36.55 12.44 -35.38
CA PHE A 20 36.52 12.10 -36.81
C PHE A 20 35.15 12.50 -37.41
N MET A 21 35.15 13.62 -38.13
CA MET A 21 34.34 13.92 -39.32
C MET A 21 34.67 12.88 -40.42
N LEU A 22 33.94 12.60 -41.51
CA LEU A 22 32.87 13.21 -42.32
C LEU A 22 32.38 12.00 -43.18
N ALA A 23 31.17 11.90 -43.73
CA ALA A 23 30.77 12.60 -44.95
C ALA A 23 29.33 12.23 -45.34
N THR A 24 28.64 13.27 -45.80
CA THR A 24 27.31 13.36 -46.39
C THR A 24 27.23 12.82 -47.81
N VAL A 25 26.06 12.33 -48.21
CA VAL A 25 25.55 12.53 -49.58
C VAL A 25 24.12 13.04 -49.50
N VAL A 26 23.92 14.20 -50.10
CA VAL A 26 22.65 14.91 -50.35
C VAL A 26 22.17 14.52 -51.74
N ALA A 27 20.86 14.34 -51.91
CA ALA A 27 20.19 14.66 -53.17
C ALA A 27 18.73 15.07 -52.92
N CYS A 28 18.39 16.24 -53.44
CA CYS A 28 17.12 16.94 -53.32
C CYS A 28 16.06 16.41 -54.31
N GLY A 29 14.79 16.65 -54.02
CA GLY A 29 13.68 16.57 -54.96
C GLY A 29 12.45 17.29 -54.40
N ASP A 30 11.95 18.25 -55.16
CA ASP A 30 11.26 19.45 -54.69
C ASP A 30 9.72 19.37 -54.79
N SER A 31 9.07 20.11 -53.88
CA SER A 31 7.76 20.79 -53.91
C SER A 31 6.50 20.20 -54.58
N ARG A 32 5.40 20.21 -53.78
CA ARG A 32 4.13 20.93 -54.06
C ARG A 32 3.22 20.93 -52.82
N GLY A 33 2.75 22.12 -52.43
CA GLY A 33 1.97 22.34 -51.21
C GLY A 33 0.49 21.97 -51.32
N THR A 34 -0.21 22.06 -50.19
CA THR A 34 -1.48 22.78 -49.97
C THR A 34 -2.12 22.33 -48.64
N THR A 35 -2.56 23.34 -47.87
CA THR A 35 -3.57 23.35 -46.78
C THR A 35 -3.35 22.55 -45.49
N ALA A 36 -3.30 23.33 -44.40
CA ALA A 36 -3.56 22.92 -43.04
C ALA A 36 -5.07 22.93 -42.73
N GLN A 37 -5.58 21.86 -42.13
CA GLN A 37 -6.65 21.87 -41.12
C GLN A 37 -6.56 20.58 -40.27
N PRO A 38 -6.98 20.60 -38.99
CA PRO A 38 -6.55 19.64 -37.99
C PRO A 38 -7.38 18.36 -38.05
N ALA A 39 -6.72 17.20 -38.01
CA ALA A 39 -7.39 15.92 -37.81
C ALA A 39 -7.49 15.64 -36.32
N ALA A 40 -8.73 15.35 -35.90
CA ALA A 40 -9.15 15.07 -34.55
C ALA A 40 -8.36 13.92 -33.89
N GLU A 41 -8.09 14.08 -32.59
CA GLU A 41 -7.62 13.00 -31.72
C GLU A 41 -8.74 11.95 -31.59
N GLU A 42 -8.54 10.78 -32.19
CA GLU A 42 -9.31 9.59 -31.86
C GLU A 42 -8.93 9.13 -30.45
N HIS A 43 -9.77 9.48 -29.48
CA HIS A 43 -9.81 8.81 -28.19
C HIS A 43 -10.22 7.36 -28.37
N VAL A 44 -9.24 6.46 -28.52
CA VAL A 44 -9.47 5.02 -28.42
C VAL A 44 -9.69 4.68 -26.95
N ALA A 45 -10.97 4.64 -26.55
CA ALA A 45 -11.38 4.06 -25.29
C ALA A 45 -10.95 2.58 -25.24
N HIS A 46 -9.91 2.26 -24.48
CA HIS A 46 -9.61 0.89 -24.10
C HIS A 46 -10.69 0.41 -23.12
N ALA A 47 -11.72 -0.24 -23.65
CA ALA A 47 -12.58 -1.11 -22.87
C ALA A 47 -11.72 -2.25 -22.32
N ALA A 48 -11.37 -2.19 -21.04
CA ALA A 48 -10.73 -3.29 -20.34
C ALA A 48 -11.72 -4.46 -20.26
N THR A 49 -11.57 -5.44 -21.14
CA THR A 49 -12.19 -6.76 -20.99
C THR A 49 -11.68 -7.40 -19.72
N VAL A 50 -12.54 -7.48 -18.70
CA VAL A 50 -12.32 -8.28 -17.49
C VAL A 50 -12.31 -9.74 -17.93
N GLN A 51 -11.12 -10.30 -18.08
CA GLN A 51 -10.94 -11.71 -18.36
C GLN A 51 -11.21 -12.46 -17.05
N THR A 52 -12.37 -13.10 -16.96
CA THR A 52 -12.76 -13.94 -15.82
C THR A 52 -11.77 -15.10 -15.69
N ALA A 53 -10.88 -15.02 -14.71
CA ALA A 53 -9.98 -16.11 -14.38
C ALA A 53 -10.77 -17.24 -13.71
N SER A 54 -11.31 -18.18 -14.49
CA SER A 54 -11.88 -19.43 -13.97
C SER A 54 -10.75 -20.43 -13.68
N GLY A 55 -9.92 -20.13 -12.67
CA GLY A 55 -9.20 -21.18 -11.97
C GLY A 55 -10.22 -21.88 -11.08
N ALA A 56 -10.49 -23.16 -11.32
CA ALA A 56 -11.48 -23.95 -10.58
C ALA A 56 -11.05 -24.13 -9.11
N VAL A 57 -11.26 -23.09 -8.32
CA VAL A 57 -11.41 -23.20 -6.87
C VAL A 57 -12.73 -23.95 -6.70
N GLY A 58 -12.68 -25.16 -6.12
CA GLY A 58 -13.86 -26.03 -6.00
C GLY A 58 -15.08 -25.25 -5.51
N ALA A 59 -16.23 -25.44 -6.17
CA ALA A 59 -17.43 -24.65 -5.99
C ALA A 59 -17.82 -24.57 -4.50
N ARG A 60 -17.45 -23.47 -3.84
CA ARG A 60 -17.87 -23.19 -2.47
C ARG A 60 -19.25 -22.56 -2.54
N ALA A 61 -20.17 -23.04 -1.71
CA ALA A 61 -21.47 -22.42 -1.58
C ALA A 61 -21.29 -20.94 -1.16
N PRO A 62 -21.96 -19.98 -1.81
CA PRO A 62 -21.89 -18.58 -1.43
C PRO A 62 -22.28 -18.33 0.04
N ASN A 63 -21.63 -17.37 0.66
CA ASN A 63 -21.82 -16.93 2.03
C ASN A 63 -21.32 -15.49 2.20
N GLU A 64 -22.06 -14.52 1.70
CA GLU A 64 -21.68 -13.10 1.80
C GLU A 64 -21.98 -12.50 3.18
N MET A 65 -22.58 -13.27 4.08
CA MET A 65 -22.71 -12.94 5.51
C MET A 65 -21.53 -13.45 6.34
N GLY A 66 -20.57 -14.15 5.72
CA GLY A 66 -19.39 -14.68 6.38
C GLY A 66 -18.38 -13.62 6.83
N ARG A 67 -17.24 -14.06 7.33
CA ARG A 67 -16.17 -13.25 7.87
C ARG A 67 -15.04 -13.05 6.87
N ILE A 68 -14.42 -11.88 6.94
CA ILE A 68 -13.32 -11.44 6.07
C ILE A 68 -12.05 -11.34 6.92
N PRO A 69 -10.97 -12.08 6.58
CA PRO A 69 -9.68 -11.88 7.23
C PRO A 69 -9.10 -10.53 6.82
N VAL A 70 -8.71 -9.74 7.83
CA VAL A 70 -7.89 -8.53 7.66
C VAL A 70 -6.50 -8.84 8.21
N LEU A 71 -5.52 -9.01 7.33
CA LEU A 71 -4.17 -9.45 7.66
C LEU A 71 -3.29 -8.24 7.99
N MET A 72 -2.54 -8.34 9.08
CA MET A 72 -1.58 -7.30 9.48
C MET A 72 -0.16 -7.81 9.36
N TYR A 73 0.60 -7.13 8.50
CA TYR A 73 2.04 -7.29 8.31
C TYR A 73 2.77 -6.03 8.79
N HIS A 74 4.01 -6.19 9.22
CA HIS A 74 4.91 -5.07 9.53
C HIS A 74 6.17 -5.24 8.68
N LEU A 75 7.16 -6.02 9.10
CA LEU A 75 8.39 -6.21 8.33
C LEU A 75 8.29 -7.43 7.40
N ILE A 76 8.77 -7.30 6.15
CA ILE A 76 9.00 -8.43 5.23
C ILE A 76 10.52 -8.60 5.02
N GLY A 77 11.12 -9.49 5.82
CA GLY A 77 12.58 -9.58 6.02
C GLY A 77 13.19 -10.95 5.74
N ASP A 78 14.46 -11.14 6.11
CA ASP A 78 15.18 -12.41 5.91
C ASP A 78 14.91 -13.46 7.00
N LYS A 79 14.18 -13.07 8.06
CA LYS A 79 13.92 -13.92 9.22
C LYS A 79 12.54 -13.62 9.79
N GLU A 80 11.93 -14.63 10.38
CA GLU A 80 10.72 -14.46 11.20
C GLU A 80 11.05 -13.66 12.48
N SER A 81 10.10 -12.85 12.93
CA SER A 81 10.14 -12.21 14.24
C SER A 81 8.71 -11.94 14.73
N SER A 82 8.56 -11.39 15.93
CA SER A 82 7.24 -11.04 16.48
C SER A 82 6.46 -10.01 15.64
N TRP A 83 7.16 -9.27 14.78
CA TRP A 83 6.64 -8.25 13.86
C TRP A 83 7.24 -8.39 12.45
N GLY A 84 7.79 -9.57 12.12
CA GLY A 84 8.50 -9.79 10.88
C GLY A 84 8.09 -11.11 10.26
N ARG A 85 7.74 -11.07 8.97
CA ARG A 85 7.50 -12.24 8.14
C ARG A 85 8.72 -12.44 7.25
N GLU A 86 9.24 -13.66 7.20
CA GLU A 86 10.31 -14.00 6.28
C GLU A 86 9.79 -13.94 4.82
N ARG A 87 10.61 -13.45 3.88
CA ARG A 87 10.23 -13.21 2.47
C ARG A 87 9.70 -14.44 1.73
N GLY A 88 10.30 -15.60 1.93
CA GLY A 88 9.83 -16.88 1.40
C GLY A 88 8.49 -17.27 2.01
N ASN A 89 8.30 -17.07 3.31
CA ASN A 89 7.02 -17.32 3.96
C ASN A 89 5.94 -16.30 3.55
N PHE A 90 6.29 -15.04 3.27
CA PHE A 90 5.36 -14.09 2.66
C PHE A 90 4.89 -14.56 1.28
N ARG A 91 5.80 -15.07 0.43
CA ARG A 91 5.40 -15.71 -0.84
C ARG A 91 4.45 -16.89 -0.64
N LYS A 92 4.74 -17.75 0.34
CA LYS A 92 3.84 -18.87 0.69
C LYS A 92 2.48 -18.39 1.21
N ASP A 93 2.42 -17.27 1.92
CA ASP A 93 1.15 -16.68 2.36
C ASP A 93 0.30 -16.25 1.15
N LEU A 94 0.92 -15.60 0.15
CA LEU A 94 0.24 -15.21 -1.10
C LEU A 94 -0.26 -16.44 -1.86
N GLU A 95 0.58 -17.45 -2.02
CA GLU A 95 0.24 -18.72 -2.68
C GLU A 95 -0.93 -19.41 -1.97
N LEU A 96 -0.83 -19.59 -0.65
CA LEU A 96 -1.86 -20.21 0.17
C LEU A 96 -3.22 -19.51 0.00
N LEU A 97 -3.22 -18.17 0.03
CA LEU A 97 -4.44 -17.40 -0.18
C LEU A 97 -4.99 -17.61 -1.59
N TYR A 98 -4.14 -17.52 -2.61
CA TYR A 98 -4.53 -17.70 -4.01
C TYR A 98 -5.13 -19.09 -4.27
N GLU A 99 -4.44 -20.16 -3.87
CA GLU A 99 -4.86 -21.56 -3.98
C GLU A 99 -6.16 -21.83 -3.23
N ARG A 100 -6.33 -21.21 -2.05
CA ARG A 100 -7.58 -21.31 -1.29
C ARG A 100 -8.70 -20.42 -1.81
N GLY A 101 -8.50 -19.70 -2.91
CA GLY A 101 -9.53 -18.88 -3.57
C GLY A 101 -9.78 -17.52 -2.91
N TYR A 102 -8.83 -17.03 -2.11
CA TYR A 102 -8.86 -15.66 -1.65
C TYR A 102 -8.30 -14.71 -2.72
N ARG A 103 -8.86 -13.51 -2.79
CA ARG A 103 -8.35 -12.39 -3.60
C ARG A 103 -8.25 -11.13 -2.77
N PRO A 104 -7.18 -10.35 -2.96
CA PRO A 104 -6.99 -9.12 -2.20
C PRO A 104 -8.07 -8.10 -2.55
N VAL A 105 -8.63 -7.45 -1.53
CA VAL A 105 -9.49 -6.28 -1.67
C VAL A 105 -8.97 -5.13 -0.79
N ASN A 106 -9.26 -3.88 -1.17
CA ASN A 106 -8.95 -2.73 -0.33
C ASN A 106 -10.00 -2.64 0.80
N MET A 107 -9.68 -1.95 1.90
CA MET A 107 -10.65 -1.77 2.98
C MET A 107 -11.81 -0.89 2.52
N VAL A 108 -11.56 0.10 1.65
CA VAL A 108 -12.64 0.89 1.04
C VAL A 108 -13.63 0.05 0.24
N ASP A 109 -13.20 -1.05 -0.39
CA ASP A 109 -14.09 -1.97 -1.10
C ASP A 109 -15.04 -2.68 -0.12
N VAL A 110 -14.53 -3.05 1.07
CA VAL A 110 -15.33 -3.66 2.15
C VAL A 110 -16.29 -2.64 2.74
N LEU A 111 -15.81 -1.43 3.08
CA LEU A 111 -16.61 -0.36 3.66
C LEU A 111 -17.78 0.04 2.75
N ASP A 112 -17.52 0.15 1.45
CA ASP A 112 -18.53 0.57 0.47
C ASP A 112 -19.39 -0.59 -0.03
N ARG A 113 -19.16 -1.82 0.47
CA ARG A 113 -19.84 -3.05 0.02
C ARG A 113 -19.68 -3.31 -1.48
N LYS A 114 -18.49 -2.98 -2.01
CA LYS A 114 -18.11 -3.13 -3.42
C LYS A 114 -17.07 -4.23 -3.58
N ILE A 115 -17.37 -5.41 -3.04
CA ILE A 115 -16.54 -6.60 -3.17
C ILE A 115 -16.85 -7.25 -4.51
N ASP A 116 -16.10 -6.87 -5.55
CA ASP A 116 -16.24 -7.39 -6.91
C ASP A 116 -15.38 -8.64 -7.10
N LEU A 117 -15.93 -9.79 -6.74
CA LEU A 117 -15.28 -11.10 -6.86
C LEU A 117 -16.21 -12.08 -7.58
N ALA A 118 -15.62 -12.99 -8.35
CA ALA A 118 -16.37 -14.08 -8.97
C ALA A 118 -16.95 -15.03 -7.91
N GLU A 119 -18.02 -15.74 -8.29
CA GLU A 119 -18.66 -16.75 -7.45
C GLU A 119 -17.64 -17.77 -6.92
N GLY A 120 -17.73 -18.08 -5.62
CA GLY A 120 -16.85 -19.05 -4.95
C GLY A 120 -15.52 -18.48 -4.45
N LEU A 121 -15.15 -17.24 -4.83
CA LEU A 121 -13.97 -16.54 -4.30
C LEU A 121 -14.28 -15.81 -3.00
N SER A 122 -13.22 -15.52 -2.24
CA SER A 122 -13.30 -14.85 -0.94
C SER A 122 -12.43 -13.59 -0.89
N PRO A 123 -12.88 -12.50 -0.26
CA PRO A 123 -12.04 -11.33 -0.04
C PRO A 123 -11.03 -11.60 1.09
N VAL A 124 -9.85 -11.00 0.96
CA VAL A 124 -8.88 -10.83 2.06
C VAL A 124 -8.36 -9.41 2.00
N VAL A 125 -8.28 -8.73 3.14
CA VAL A 125 -7.68 -7.40 3.20
C VAL A 125 -6.27 -7.52 3.74
N PHE A 126 -5.29 -7.00 3.02
CA PHE A 126 -3.93 -6.87 3.52
C PHE A 126 -3.73 -5.48 4.11
N THR A 127 -3.10 -5.40 5.26
CA THR A 127 -2.64 -4.16 5.87
C THR A 127 -1.15 -4.26 6.17
N PHE A 128 -0.41 -3.19 5.88
CA PHE A 128 1.01 -3.05 6.18
C PHE A 128 1.22 -1.79 7.02
N ASP A 129 1.70 -1.97 8.25
CA ASP A 129 1.92 -0.86 9.19
C ASP A 129 3.36 -0.35 9.13
N ASP A 130 3.59 0.89 9.56
CA ASP A 130 4.90 1.53 9.81
C ASP A 130 5.65 2.14 8.62
N ALA A 131 5.22 1.88 7.40
CA ALA A 131 5.93 2.32 6.22
C ALA A 131 7.46 2.04 6.24
N SER A 132 7.89 0.78 6.47
CA SER A 132 9.33 0.39 6.52
C SER A 132 9.97 0.10 5.14
N PRO A 133 11.30 0.30 4.95
CA PRO A 133 11.98 -0.01 3.68
C PRO A 133 11.75 -1.46 3.19
N SER A 134 11.56 -2.42 4.10
CA SER A 134 11.25 -3.81 3.76
C SER A 134 9.92 -3.99 3.01
N GLN A 135 8.98 -3.05 3.14
CA GLN A 135 7.70 -3.08 2.41
C GLN A 135 7.83 -2.51 1.00
N PHE A 136 8.49 -1.36 0.85
CA PHE A 136 8.73 -0.75 -0.46
C PHE A 136 10.13 -0.13 -0.52
N ARG A 137 11.03 -0.79 -1.27
CA ARG A 137 12.39 -0.31 -1.52
C ARG A 137 12.60 0.03 -2.99
N TYR A 138 13.36 1.10 -3.28
CA TYR A 138 13.94 1.31 -4.60
C TYR A 138 15.38 0.83 -4.62
N ILE A 139 15.79 0.34 -5.80
CA ILE A 139 17.17 0.15 -6.21
C ILE A 139 17.43 1.13 -7.37
N GLU A 140 18.51 1.89 -7.28
CA GLU A 140 18.98 2.73 -8.37
C GLU A 140 19.80 1.87 -9.34
N GLN A 141 19.36 1.82 -10.59
CA GLN A 141 20.02 1.07 -11.66
C GLN A 141 21.26 1.84 -12.18
N PRO A 142 22.18 1.18 -12.89
CA PRO A 142 23.36 1.85 -13.45
C PRO A 142 23.05 3.05 -14.37
N ASP A 143 21.88 3.05 -15.00
CA ASP A 143 21.39 4.16 -15.85
C ASP A 143 20.72 5.29 -15.05
N GLY A 144 20.72 5.21 -13.72
CA GLY A 144 20.13 6.20 -12.82
C GLY A 144 18.62 6.05 -12.62
N LYS A 145 17.95 5.09 -13.27
CA LYS A 145 16.52 4.84 -13.05
C LYS A 145 16.27 4.10 -11.74
N LEU A 146 15.11 4.35 -11.14
CA LEU A 146 14.67 3.65 -9.94
C LEU A 146 13.83 2.44 -10.32
N ALA A 147 14.22 1.26 -9.84
CA ALA A 147 13.43 0.04 -9.92
C ALA A 147 12.91 -0.34 -8.53
N ILE A 148 11.70 -0.91 -8.46
CA ILE A 148 11.21 -1.51 -7.20
C ILE A 148 12.05 -2.75 -6.92
N ASP A 149 12.55 -2.87 -5.69
CA ASP A 149 13.28 -4.04 -5.25
C ASP A 149 12.36 -5.26 -5.18
N SER A 150 12.64 -6.29 -5.99
CA SER A 150 11.91 -7.57 -6.03
C SER A 150 11.86 -8.33 -4.69
N THR A 151 12.69 -7.96 -3.72
CA THR A 151 12.71 -8.56 -2.37
C THR A 151 11.91 -7.77 -1.34
N SER A 152 11.41 -6.58 -1.68
CA SER A 152 10.46 -5.83 -0.85
C SER A 152 9.05 -6.42 -0.94
N ALA A 153 8.16 -6.14 0.03
CA ALA A 153 6.78 -6.62 -0.01
C ALA A 153 6.07 -6.28 -1.33
N VAL A 154 6.19 -5.03 -1.78
CA VAL A 154 5.62 -4.57 -3.06
C VAL A 154 6.28 -5.28 -4.24
N GLY A 155 7.61 -5.46 -4.23
CA GLY A 155 8.29 -6.19 -5.30
C GLY A 155 7.84 -7.65 -5.41
N ILE A 156 7.71 -8.33 -4.28
CA ILE A 156 7.19 -9.70 -4.19
C ILE A 156 5.74 -9.76 -4.69
N TRP A 157 4.91 -8.81 -4.25
CA TRP A 157 3.51 -8.71 -4.66
C TRP A 157 3.34 -8.54 -6.17
N LEU A 158 4.09 -7.60 -6.75
CA LEU A 158 4.04 -7.32 -8.19
C LEU A 158 4.56 -8.48 -9.02
N ASP A 159 5.56 -9.21 -8.53
CA ASP A 159 6.05 -10.40 -9.21
C ASP A 159 5.03 -11.54 -9.16
N PHE A 160 4.43 -11.76 -7.98
CA PHE A 160 3.36 -12.73 -7.79
C PHE A 160 2.19 -12.47 -8.76
N ALA A 161 1.74 -11.22 -8.89
CA ALA A 161 0.63 -10.86 -9.76
C ALA A 161 0.84 -11.22 -11.24
N LYS A 162 2.09 -11.27 -11.74
CA LYS A 162 2.38 -11.57 -13.16
C LYS A 162 1.91 -12.96 -13.59
N SER A 163 1.95 -13.93 -12.68
CA SER A 163 1.60 -15.33 -12.96
C SER A 163 0.32 -15.81 -12.28
N HIS A 164 -0.40 -14.92 -11.58
CA HIS A 164 -1.58 -15.24 -10.78
C HIS A 164 -2.79 -14.40 -11.22
N PRO A 165 -3.48 -14.78 -12.30
CA PRO A 165 -4.63 -14.05 -12.83
C PRO A 165 -5.69 -13.76 -11.75
N GLY A 166 -6.20 -12.53 -11.75
CA GLY A 166 -7.13 -12.03 -10.75
C GLY A 166 -6.50 -11.58 -9.44
N TRP A 167 -5.18 -11.69 -9.26
CA TRP A 167 -4.48 -11.07 -8.13
C TRP A 167 -4.26 -9.57 -8.38
N GLY A 168 -5.13 -8.73 -7.80
CA GLY A 168 -5.05 -7.28 -7.93
C GLY A 168 -4.04 -6.62 -6.99
N ASN A 169 -3.61 -5.41 -7.32
CA ASN A 169 -2.81 -4.54 -6.44
C ASN A 169 -3.70 -3.86 -5.39
N LYS A 170 -4.23 -4.66 -4.45
CA LYS A 170 -5.13 -4.21 -3.40
C LYS A 170 -4.57 -4.57 -2.02
N ALA A 171 -4.18 -3.56 -1.26
CA ALA A 171 -3.68 -3.65 0.10
C ALA A 171 -3.68 -2.24 0.69
N VAL A 172 -3.80 -2.16 2.00
CA VAL A 172 -3.78 -0.91 2.75
C VAL A 172 -2.39 -0.71 3.36
N PHE A 173 -1.73 0.40 3.04
CA PHE A 173 -0.48 0.79 3.68
C PHE A 173 -0.76 1.89 4.68
N CYS A 174 -0.58 1.61 5.97
CA CYS A 174 -0.76 2.56 7.07
C CYS A 174 0.56 3.30 7.32
N MET A 175 0.56 4.58 6.97
CA MET A 175 1.78 5.29 6.64
C MET A 175 2.33 6.11 7.80
N LEU A 176 3.62 5.91 8.10
CA LEU A 176 4.39 6.79 8.97
C LEU A 176 5.23 7.77 8.15
N PRO A 177 5.07 9.10 8.33
CA PRO A 177 5.89 10.10 7.65
C PRO A 177 7.28 10.31 8.22
N ALA A 178 7.44 10.12 9.53
CA ALA A 178 8.57 10.66 10.28
C ALA A 178 8.90 9.83 11.54
N ALA A 179 8.64 8.53 11.54
CA ALA A 179 9.10 7.69 12.63
C ALA A 179 10.60 7.33 12.49
N ALA A 180 11.16 6.82 13.57
CA ALA A 180 12.58 6.53 13.68
C ALA A 180 13.00 5.34 12.79
N ALA A 181 14.31 5.09 12.70
CA ALA A 181 14.89 3.90 12.06
C ALA A 181 14.42 3.63 10.61
N GLY A 182 14.12 4.69 9.84
CA GLY A 182 13.72 4.56 8.43
C GLY A 182 12.23 4.29 8.22
N HIS A 183 11.42 4.25 9.27
CA HIS A 183 9.95 4.16 9.23
C HIS A 183 9.33 5.53 8.88
N ALA A 184 9.69 6.03 7.71
CA ALA A 184 9.34 7.36 7.24
C ALA A 184 9.11 7.27 5.73
N PHE A 185 7.89 6.93 5.33
CA PHE A 185 7.49 6.64 3.96
C PHE A 185 8.55 5.80 3.23
N PHE A 186 8.83 4.65 3.85
CA PHE A 186 9.71 3.60 3.38
C PHE A 186 11.19 3.96 3.21
N GLY A 187 11.67 4.88 4.03
CA GLY A 187 13.10 5.11 4.22
C GLY A 187 13.53 6.52 3.90
N GLU A 188 14.44 7.03 4.71
CA GLU A 188 15.07 8.33 4.53
C GLU A 188 16.53 8.29 4.99
N LYS A 189 17.27 9.36 4.69
CA LYS A 189 18.63 9.59 5.20
C LYS A 189 19.59 8.44 4.86
N ASN A 190 19.35 7.76 3.73
CA ASN A 190 20.12 6.61 3.24
C ASN A 190 20.07 5.37 4.14
N ILE A 191 19.11 5.30 5.07
CA ILE A 191 18.84 4.08 5.85
C ILE A 191 18.41 2.98 4.86
N GLU A 192 19.09 1.83 4.90
CA GLU A 192 18.90 0.73 3.95
C GLU A 192 18.98 1.16 2.47
N GLY A 193 19.85 2.13 2.19
CA GLY A 193 20.07 2.67 0.84
C GLY A 193 18.93 3.56 0.33
N GLN A 194 17.97 3.94 1.17
CA GLN A 194 16.81 4.72 0.74
C GLN A 194 17.02 6.23 0.91
N LYS A 195 17.01 6.95 -0.21
CA LYS A 195 17.21 8.41 -0.24
C LYS A 195 15.92 9.14 0.19
N SER A 196 16.05 10.20 1.00
CA SER A 196 14.89 10.99 1.45
C SER A 196 14.04 11.57 0.32
N ALA A 197 14.66 11.85 -0.83
CA ALA A 197 14.00 12.37 -2.03
C ALA A 197 13.08 11.35 -2.73
N TRP A 198 13.16 10.07 -2.37
CA TRP A 198 12.34 9.01 -2.97
C TRP A 198 11.02 8.80 -2.24
N ARG A 199 10.87 9.28 -1.01
CA ARG A 199 9.70 9.02 -0.16
C ARG A 199 8.38 9.31 -0.85
N PHE A 200 8.20 10.53 -1.37
CA PHE A 200 6.94 10.91 -2.02
C PHE A 200 6.68 10.10 -3.30
N LYS A 201 7.73 9.81 -4.08
CA LYS A 201 7.61 8.97 -5.28
C LYS A 201 7.04 7.59 -4.96
N LYS A 202 7.43 6.99 -3.83
CA LYS A 202 6.89 5.69 -3.39
C LYS A 202 5.40 5.77 -3.06
N VAL A 203 4.98 6.81 -2.32
CA VAL A 203 3.57 7.00 -1.96
C VAL A 203 2.71 7.21 -3.21
N GLN A 204 3.19 8.07 -4.12
CA GLN A 204 2.56 8.32 -5.41
C GLN A 204 2.43 7.03 -6.22
N GLN A 205 3.50 6.22 -6.26
CA GLN A 205 3.49 4.97 -7.00
C GLN A 205 2.52 3.96 -6.38
N LEU A 206 2.45 3.83 -5.05
CA LEU A 206 1.46 2.96 -4.39
C LEU A 206 0.03 3.33 -4.81
N ALA A 207 -0.32 4.62 -4.67
CA ALA A 207 -1.65 5.11 -5.02
C ALA A 207 -1.95 4.88 -6.51
N ALA A 208 -0.99 5.17 -7.40
CA ALA A 208 -1.15 4.96 -8.85
C ALA A 208 -1.28 3.48 -9.22
N MET A 209 -0.69 2.57 -8.44
CA MET A 209 -0.81 1.12 -8.64
C MET A 209 -2.13 0.52 -8.13
N GLY A 210 -2.97 1.30 -7.42
CA GLY A 210 -4.26 0.85 -6.89
C GLY A 210 -4.27 0.45 -5.41
N PHE A 211 -3.13 0.57 -4.72
CA PHE A 211 -3.04 0.33 -3.28
C PHE A 211 -3.71 1.47 -2.49
N GLU A 212 -4.32 1.13 -1.35
CA GLU A 212 -4.96 2.08 -0.44
C GLU A 212 -3.93 2.68 0.53
N LEU A 213 -4.04 3.98 0.80
CA LEU A 213 -3.24 4.68 1.80
C LEU A 213 -4.09 4.92 3.07
N CYS A 214 -3.48 4.63 4.22
CA CYS A 214 -4.04 4.72 5.56
C CYS A 214 -3.15 5.62 6.42
N ASP A 215 -3.73 6.32 7.39
CA ASP A 215 -2.95 7.09 8.36
C ASP A 215 -2.40 6.19 9.47
N HIS A 216 -1.21 6.50 9.98
CA HIS A 216 -0.64 5.83 11.15
C HIS A 216 0.01 6.81 12.14
N THR A 217 -0.46 8.06 12.18
CA THR A 217 0.15 9.21 12.87
C THR A 217 1.48 9.67 12.27
N LEU A 218 1.99 10.81 12.75
CA LEU A 218 3.24 11.41 12.26
C LEU A 218 4.50 10.57 12.56
N TRP A 219 4.66 10.06 13.79
CA TRP A 219 5.89 9.38 14.20
C TRP A 219 5.64 8.10 15.01
N HIS A 220 4.43 7.53 14.92
CA HIS A 220 3.99 6.35 15.69
C HIS A 220 3.74 6.69 17.16
N ALA A 221 2.93 7.72 17.40
CA ALA A 221 2.66 8.23 18.74
C ALA A 221 1.79 7.28 19.56
N GLN A 222 2.22 6.95 20.78
CA GLN A 222 1.38 6.22 21.74
C GLN A 222 0.28 7.14 22.28
N LEU A 223 -0.85 7.19 21.57
CA LEU A 223 -1.87 8.25 21.72
C LEU A 223 -2.42 8.42 23.15
N ASN A 224 -2.50 7.35 23.95
CA ASN A 224 -2.96 7.45 25.34
C ASN A 224 -2.02 8.22 26.29
N LYS A 225 -0.81 8.55 25.85
CA LYS A 225 0.16 9.35 26.62
C LYS A 225 0.04 10.85 26.39
N TYR A 226 -0.75 11.26 25.40
CA TYR A 226 -0.82 12.63 24.93
C TYR A 226 -2.15 13.30 25.27
N SER A 227 -2.15 14.64 25.21
CA SER A 227 -3.37 15.45 25.30
C SER A 227 -4.16 15.37 24.00
N ASP A 228 -5.45 15.71 24.05
CA ASP A 228 -6.34 15.78 22.89
C ASP A 228 -5.79 16.66 21.76
N ALA A 229 -5.11 17.76 22.09
CA ALA A 229 -4.47 18.64 21.11
C ALA A 229 -3.32 17.93 20.38
N VAL A 230 -2.47 17.20 21.12
CA VAL A 230 -1.35 16.46 20.51
C VAL A 230 -1.86 15.25 19.73
N VAL A 231 -2.92 14.56 20.18
CA VAL A 231 -3.55 13.47 19.41
C VAL A 231 -4.02 13.97 18.04
N GLN A 232 -4.77 15.08 18.02
CA GLN A 232 -5.25 15.67 16.77
C GLN A 232 -4.09 16.14 15.89
N GLU A 233 -3.06 16.75 16.46
CA GLU A 233 -1.84 17.12 15.73
C GLU A 233 -1.16 15.90 15.08
N GLN A 234 -0.99 14.81 15.83
CA GLN A 234 -0.31 13.61 15.37
C GLN A 234 -1.01 12.97 14.16
N ILE A 235 -2.34 12.89 14.21
CA ILE A 235 -3.17 12.34 13.14
C ILE A 235 -3.18 13.31 11.95
N ALA A 236 -3.49 14.58 12.18
CA ALA A 236 -3.58 15.58 11.12
C ALA A 236 -2.27 15.75 10.34
N ARG A 237 -1.11 15.70 11.02
CA ARG A 237 0.20 15.81 10.36
C ARG A 237 0.58 14.56 9.56
N GLY A 238 0.09 13.38 9.95
CA GLY A 238 0.18 12.17 9.13
C GLY A 238 -0.56 12.36 7.80
N LEU A 239 -1.82 12.80 7.87
CA LEU A 239 -2.65 13.10 6.71
C LEU A 239 -2.07 14.21 5.82
N MET A 240 -1.55 15.29 6.42
CA MET A 240 -0.87 16.35 5.66
C MET A 240 0.31 15.82 4.85
N ALA A 241 1.05 14.85 5.38
CA ALA A 241 2.18 14.28 4.68
C ALA A 241 1.74 13.37 3.52
N ILE A 242 0.65 12.62 3.68
CA ILE A 242 0.01 11.87 2.59
C ILE A 242 -0.49 12.85 1.51
N ASP A 243 -1.24 13.89 1.88
CA ASP A 243 -1.73 14.95 0.98
C ASP A 243 -0.58 15.64 0.24
N SER A 244 0.56 15.86 0.90
CA SER A 244 1.74 16.45 0.26
C SER A 244 2.35 15.56 -0.82
N ALA A 245 2.24 14.23 -0.68
CA ALA A 245 2.72 13.29 -1.68
C ALA A 245 1.67 13.03 -2.78
N VAL A 246 0.40 12.92 -2.41
CA VAL A 246 -0.73 12.65 -3.31
C VAL A 246 -1.85 13.67 -3.02
N PRO A 247 -1.78 14.88 -3.62
CA PRO A 247 -2.72 15.95 -3.33
C PRO A 247 -4.18 15.55 -3.54
N GLY A 248 -5.03 15.81 -2.54
CA GLY A 248 -6.45 15.49 -2.60
C GLY A 248 -6.82 14.03 -2.37
N TYR A 249 -5.84 13.17 -2.02
CA TYR A 249 -6.15 11.78 -1.65
C TYR A 249 -7.01 11.73 -0.38
N LYS A 250 -8.19 11.12 -0.47
CA LYS A 250 -9.07 10.92 0.69
C LYS A 250 -8.65 9.68 1.46
N VAL A 251 -7.87 9.86 2.52
CA VAL A 251 -7.56 8.79 3.48
C VAL A 251 -8.81 8.48 4.30
N ARG A 252 -9.28 7.23 4.27
CA ARG A 252 -10.52 6.79 4.94
C ARG A 252 -10.28 5.86 6.13
N SER A 253 -9.06 5.36 6.27
CA SER A 253 -8.68 4.37 7.29
C SER A 253 -7.51 4.87 8.14
N PHE A 254 -7.53 4.50 9.42
CA PHE A 254 -6.51 4.85 10.41
C PHE A 254 -6.11 3.61 11.23
N ALA A 255 -4.82 3.29 11.28
CA ALA A 255 -4.32 2.28 12.20
C ALA A 255 -3.84 2.93 13.50
N LEU A 256 -4.30 2.41 14.63
CA LEU A 256 -3.83 2.86 15.94
C LEU A 256 -2.39 2.39 16.19
N PRO A 257 -1.42 3.29 16.43
CA PRO A 257 -0.09 2.88 16.88
C PRO A 257 -0.20 1.99 18.12
N LEU A 258 0.49 0.84 18.10
CA LEU A 258 0.44 -0.19 19.14
C LEU A 258 -0.96 -0.79 19.41
N GLY A 259 -1.97 -0.48 18.60
CA GLY A 259 -3.37 -0.81 18.89
C GLY A 259 -3.96 -0.03 20.07
N ILE A 260 -3.32 1.07 20.49
CA ILE A 260 -3.70 1.79 21.71
C ILE A 260 -4.55 3.01 21.37
N TRP A 261 -5.75 3.04 21.92
CA TRP A 261 -6.68 4.16 21.80
C TRP A 261 -6.19 5.41 22.56
N PRO A 262 -6.44 6.63 22.05
CA PRO A 262 -6.32 7.85 22.85
C PRO A 262 -7.25 7.81 24.07
N LYS A 263 -6.94 8.63 25.09
CA LYS A 263 -7.83 8.79 26.26
C LYS A 263 -9.23 9.22 25.84
N ASN A 264 -9.30 10.23 24.97
CA ASN A 264 -10.53 10.60 24.27
C ASN A 264 -10.66 9.79 22.99
N LYS A 265 -11.39 8.66 23.05
CA LYS A 265 -11.56 7.72 21.93
C LYS A 265 -12.16 8.34 20.68
N ALA A 266 -13.00 9.38 20.81
CA ALA A 266 -13.64 10.02 19.67
C ALA A 266 -12.62 10.64 18.69
N LEU A 267 -11.45 11.07 19.20
CA LEU A 267 -10.38 11.64 18.40
C LEU A 267 -9.67 10.65 17.49
N ALA A 268 -9.83 9.34 17.71
CA ALA A 268 -9.35 8.34 16.75
C ALA A 268 -10.22 8.29 15.49
N LYS A 269 -11.50 8.69 15.57
CA LYS A 269 -12.40 8.75 14.41
C LYS A 269 -12.29 10.10 13.71
N SER A 270 -12.49 11.19 14.47
CA SER A 270 -12.64 12.52 13.87
C SER A 270 -12.05 13.61 14.73
N GLY A 271 -11.51 14.64 14.10
CA GLY A 271 -10.94 15.80 14.76
C GLY A 271 -10.41 16.82 13.77
N GLU A 272 -9.82 17.88 14.29
CA GLU A 272 -9.19 18.90 13.47
C GLU A 272 -7.96 19.50 14.16
N TRP A 273 -7.01 19.93 13.34
CA TRP A 273 -5.83 20.62 13.82
C TRP A 273 -5.45 21.73 12.85
N THR A 274 -5.19 22.91 13.39
CA THR A 274 -4.72 24.05 12.62
C THR A 274 -3.21 24.15 12.76
N ASP A 275 -2.50 24.06 11.63
CA ASP A 275 -1.06 24.22 11.62
C ASP A 275 -0.69 25.65 12.04
N PRO A 276 0.00 25.84 13.18
CA PRO A 276 0.33 27.17 13.66
C PRO A 276 1.29 27.91 12.72
N LYS A 277 1.97 27.21 11.79
CA LYS A 277 2.89 27.83 10.83
C LYS A 277 2.18 28.34 9.59
N SER A 278 1.29 27.55 9.01
CA SER A 278 0.60 27.91 7.75
C SER A 278 -0.81 28.47 7.96
N GLY A 279 -1.40 28.29 9.14
CA GLY A 279 -2.81 28.59 9.39
C GLY A 279 -3.79 27.60 8.72
N LYS A 280 -3.29 26.57 8.03
CA LYS A 280 -4.13 25.55 7.36
C LYS A 280 -4.74 24.63 8.42
N THR A 281 -6.07 24.54 8.45
CA THR A 281 -6.79 23.52 9.22
C THR A 281 -6.89 22.23 8.43
N VAL A 282 -6.47 21.13 9.06
CA VAL A 282 -6.68 19.78 8.56
C VAL A 282 -7.73 19.11 9.42
N ARG A 283 -8.81 18.71 8.77
CA ARG A 283 -9.92 17.96 9.37
C ARG A 283 -9.81 16.51 8.93
N TYR A 284 -10.14 15.60 9.83
CA TYR A 284 -10.18 14.18 9.52
C TYR A 284 -11.45 13.56 10.06
N ASP A 285 -11.94 12.58 9.31
CA ASP A 285 -13.06 11.74 9.68
C ASP A 285 -12.85 10.38 9.03
N PHE A 286 -12.43 9.40 9.82
CA PHE A 286 -12.14 8.06 9.34
C PHE A 286 -13.39 7.20 9.35
N ASP A 287 -13.53 6.42 8.28
CA ASP A 287 -14.57 5.42 8.13
C ASP A 287 -14.13 4.08 8.74
N ALA A 288 -12.82 3.81 8.81
CA ALA A 288 -12.27 2.63 9.46
C ALA A 288 -11.16 2.93 10.46
N ILE A 289 -11.16 2.22 11.60
CA ILE A 289 -10.08 2.23 12.59
C ILE A 289 -9.57 0.80 12.76
N PHE A 290 -8.27 0.58 12.48
CA PHE A 290 -7.64 -0.71 12.63
C PHE A 290 -7.05 -0.92 14.04
N GLU A 291 -7.39 -2.06 14.64
CA GLU A 291 -6.81 -2.55 15.89
C GLU A 291 -5.63 -3.49 15.63
N VAL A 292 -4.84 -3.80 16.65
CA VAL A 292 -3.60 -4.59 16.47
C VAL A 292 -3.84 -6.09 16.28
N TRP A 293 -4.83 -6.66 16.95
CA TRP A 293 -5.03 -8.11 16.96
C TRP A 293 -6.48 -8.49 17.22
N GLY A 294 -6.94 -9.53 16.55
CA GLY A 294 -8.21 -10.19 16.82
C GLY A 294 -8.54 -11.22 15.75
N THR A 295 -9.83 -11.34 15.43
CA THR A 295 -10.36 -12.36 14.53
C THR A 295 -10.82 -11.77 13.20
N PRO A 296 -11.04 -12.58 12.16
CA PRO A 296 -11.70 -12.15 10.93
C PRO A 296 -12.99 -11.36 11.21
N VAL A 297 -13.12 -10.20 10.58
CA VAL A 297 -14.25 -9.29 10.83
C VAL A 297 -15.52 -9.81 10.20
N PRO A 298 -16.71 -9.54 10.79
CA PRO A 298 -17.98 -9.86 10.13
C PRO A 298 -18.09 -9.20 8.76
N SER A 299 -18.90 -9.79 7.88
CA SER A 299 -19.27 -9.22 6.58
C SER A 299 -19.74 -7.76 6.72
N PRO A 300 -19.45 -6.87 5.75
CA PRO A 300 -19.97 -5.50 5.77
C PRO A 300 -21.51 -5.40 5.66
N TYR A 301 -22.18 -6.52 5.35
CA TYR A 301 -23.64 -6.65 5.38
C TYR A 301 -24.19 -7.07 6.75
N SER A 302 -23.33 -7.55 7.65
CA SER A 302 -23.70 -7.95 9.00
C SER A 302 -23.87 -6.73 9.92
N PRO A 303 -24.92 -6.67 10.77
CA PRO A 303 -25.05 -5.63 11.79
C PRO A 303 -23.94 -5.69 12.85
N ALA A 304 -23.20 -6.81 12.93
CA ALA A 304 -22.05 -6.95 13.83
C ALA A 304 -20.75 -6.35 13.26
N PHE A 305 -20.72 -5.94 11.98
CA PHE A 305 -19.56 -5.28 11.41
C PHE A 305 -19.41 -3.88 12.00
N ASN A 306 -18.32 -3.67 12.74
CA ASN A 306 -17.96 -2.37 13.29
C ASN A 306 -16.71 -1.85 12.58
N PRO A 307 -16.85 -0.93 11.60
CA PRO A 307 -15.70 -0.41 10.87
C PRO A 307 -14.82 0.49 11.76
N LEU A 308 -15.34 1.00 12.89
CA LEU A 308 -14.56 1.80 13.84
C LEU A 308 -13.79 0.93 14.86
N SER A 309 -13.75 -0.39 14.67
CA SER A 309 -12.99 -1.34 15.49
C SER A 309 -12.69 -2.59 14.63
N VAL A 310 -11.92 -2.40 13.56
CA VAL A 310 -11.53 -3.48 12.65
C VAL A 310 -10.39 -4.27 13.28
N GLN A 311 -10.73 -5.46 13.77
CA GLN A 311 -9.76 -6.42 14.25
C GLN A 311 -8.92 -6.98 13.09
N ARG A 312 -7.66 -7.29 13.38
CA ARG A 312 -6.71 -7.81 12.39
C ARG A 312 -6.02 -9.07 12.86
N VAL A 313 -5.71 -9.95 11.92
CA VAL A 313 -4.91 -11.15 12.15
C VAL A 313 -3.45 -10.77 11.98
N LYS A 314 -2.70 -10.70 13.09
CA LYS A 314 -1.25 -10.50 13.04
C LYS A 314 -0.58 -11.71 12.38
N VAL A 315 -0.03 -11.54 11.18
CA VAL A 315 0.58 -12.64 10.45
C VAL A 315 1.98 -12.93 10.96
N THR A 316 2.06 -13.95 11.81
CA THR A 316 3.29 -14.52 12.38
C THR A 316 3.15 -16.03 12.53
N GLY A 317 4.24 -16.78 12.39
CA GLY A 317 4.21 -18.24 12.54
C GLY A 317 3.14 -18.90 11.67
N ASN A 318 2.24 -19.66 12.30
CA ASN A 318 1.13 -20.40 11.64
C ASN A 318 -0.23 -19.68 11.71
N SER A 319 -0.27 -18.42 12.14
CA SER A 319 -1.53 -17.69 12.38
C SER A 319 -2.44 -17.60 11.16
N LEU A 320 -1.88 -17.39 9.95
CA LEU A 320 -2.67 -17.33 8.72
C LEU A 320 -3.36 -18.68 8.46
N VAL A 321 -2.59 -19.77 8.40
CA VAL A 321 -3.13 -21.13 8.18
C VAL A 321 -4.21 -21.45 9.20
N ALA A 322 -3.94 -21.25 10.50
CA ALA A 322 -4.90 -21.50 11.57
C ALA A 322 -6.18 -20.67 11.41
N THR A 323 -6.08 -19.42 10.96
CA THR A 323 -7.23 -18.57 10.68
C THR A 323 -8.06 -19.13 9.53
N LEU A 324 -7.41 -19.47 8.41
CA LEU A 324 -8.11 -19.96 7.22
C LEU A 324 -8.77 -21.32 7.46
N ASP A 325 -8.08 -22.22 8.18
CA ASP A 325 -8.59 -23.53 8.59
C ASP A 325 -9.81 -23.40 9.50
N HIS A 326 -9.79 -22.44 10.44
CA HIS A 326 -10.95 -22.18 11.29
C HIS A 326 -12.14 -21.71 10.46
N LEU A 327 -11.96 -20.73 9.57
CA LEU A 327 -13.03 -20.23 8.69
C LEU A 327 -13.60 -21.33 7.77
N ASP A 328 -12.74 -22.22 7.26
CA ASP A 328 -13.15 -23.37 6.46
C ASP A 328 -13.98 -24.36 7.29
N LYS A 329 -13.48 -24.74 8.47
CA LYS A 329 -14.11 -25.72 9.34
C LYS A 329 -15.44 -25.23 9.91
N SER A 330 -15.54 -23.95 10.28
CA SER A 330 -16.77 -23.36 10.81
C SER A 330 -17.79 -23.02 9.73
N GLY A 331 -17.37 -22.96 8.45
CA GLY A 331 -18.21 -22.49 7.36
C GLY A 331 -18.51 -20.99 7.43
N GLU A 332 -17.82 -20.24 8.29
CA GLU A 332 -18.03 -18.80 8.46
C GLU A 332 -17.27 -17.95 7.45
N ARG A 333 -16.49 -18.53 6.53
CA ARG A 333 -15.79 -17.78 5.47
C ARG A 333 -16.77 -16.95 4.63
N TYR A 334 -16.43 -15.69 4.35
CA TYR A 334 -17.12 -14.94 3.28
C TYR A 334 -16.86 -15.60 1.93
N VAL A 335 -17.90 -15.99 1.19
CA VAL A 335 -17.79 -16.52 -0.17
C VAL A 335 -18.72 -15.73 -1.08
N SER A 336 -18.18 -15.08 -2.11
CA SER A 336 -18.97 -14.28 -3.04
C SER A 336 -19.91 -15.17 -3.86
N ASP A 337 -21.09 -14.63 -4.17
CA ASP A 337 -22.06 -15.25 -5.08
C ASP A 337 -21.88 -14.79 -6.55
N GLY A 338 -20.89 -13.92 -6.82
CA GLY A 338 -20.61 -13.38 -8.14
C GLY A 338 -21.59 -12.30 -8.62
N LYS A 339 -22.51 -11.81 -7.78
CA LYS A 339 -23.57 -10.88 -8.17
C LYS A 339 -23.55 -9.62 -7.30
N ALA A 340 -23.12 -8.51 -7.88
CA ALA A 340 -22.99 -7.23 -7.17
C ALA A 340 -24.27 -6.66 -6.50
N ASN A 341 -25.47 -7.20 -6.79
CA ASN A 341 -26.76 -6.64 -6.37
C ASN A 341 -27.61 -7.57 -5.47
N VAL A 342 -27.09 -8.73 -5.06
CA VAL A 342 -27.82 -9.69 -4.21
C VAL A 342 -26.87 -10.13 -3.11
N VAL A 343 -27.31 -10.15 -1.84
CA VAL A 343 -26.49 -10.66 -0.73
C VAL A 343 -26.90 -12.09 -0.43
N ALA A 344 -26.02 -13.05 -0.72
CA ALA A 344 -26.26 -14.44 -0.35
C ALA A 344 -25.92 -14.69 1.13
N GLY A 345 -26.81 -15.33 1.89
CA GLY A 345 -26.55 -15.72 3.28
C GLY A 345 -27.21 -17.05 3.61
N ARG A 346 -26.56 -17.86 4.45
CA ARG A 346 -27.24 -19.00 5.08
C ARG A 346 -28.22 -18.44 6.13
N ARG A 347 -29.48 -18.87 6.05
CA ARG A 347 -30.45 -18.66 7.13
C ARG A 347 -30.05 -19.46 8.36
#